data_AF-A0A972PDT4-F1
#
_entry.id   AF-A0A972PDT4-F1
#
_cell.length_a   1.000
_cell.length_b   1.000
_cell.length_c   1.000
_cell.angle_alpha   90.00
_cell.angle_beta   90.00
_cell.angle_gamma   90.00
#
_symmetry.space_group_name_H-M   'P 1'
#
loop_
_entity.id
_entity.type
_entity.pdbx_description
1 polymer ?
#
loop_
_entity_poly.entity_id
_entity_poly.type
_entity_poly.pdbx_seq_one_letter_code
_entity_poly.pdbx_strand_id
1 'polypeptide(L)'
;MQRWKWILFLFAGYLSVACFASAALGQSDLSVLRFDEKIKKETIDPERYPSREAYAVGEKLAREAMSRFRAEKGSYPPRVAAVIWGKETAGREGPMVSFALALLGVRPRWDPSGKVVGLELISPSELGRPRTDVIMIATGLFRDLFKNQVIMLDRAHRLALAASYQSITSAYPDLQGALDASLASLERARLLTKGREPLDSNYVAGCWIIAVRELLAKGHQPEEAGELAAARIFAPPEGEFGSGVDVVGSPQDPEKVANQFVNRLGNVYSETDWGANRPELFKELLKGCNVLFHCCSESSILDQDDLPLEYTYVPGLRAALEKWGGGEVEKITGTPHGLQGVETGKEPGPQEDSRVRLGEKGSAPAVQKKPSAAGVEPVQTKSQQQQASSAPLPPRAPEVKPGPLIFEVEPVPLPAAHSQGQASCWPAVGVLLALLAVGGAKGLLQHRREFGQMHPIGF
;
A
#
# COMPACT_ATOMS: atom_id res chain seq x y z
N MET A 1 21.15 22.47 -36.12
CA MET A 1 19.70 22.58 -36.44
C MET A 1 19.16 21.50 -37.41
N GLN A 2 19.86 20.40 -37.71
CA GLN A 2 19.39 19.36 -38.66
C GLN A 2 18.86 18.05 -38.02
N ARG A 3 19.04 17.83 -36.71
CA ARG A 3 18.65 16.56 -36.05
C ARG A 3 17.16 16.43 -35.74
N TRP A 4 16.44 17.53 -35.54
CA TRP A 4 15.00 17.51 -35.21
C TRP A 4 14.12 17.18 -36.43
N LYS A 5 14.60 17.48 -37.64
CA LYS A 5 13.90 17.15 -38.88
C LYS A 5 13.81 15.64 -39.13
N TRP A 6 14.82 14.88 -38.69
CA TRP A 6 14.81 13.42 -38.77
C TRP A 6 13.83 12.79 -37.77
N ILE A 7 13.68 13.37 -36.57
CA ILE A 7 12.71 12.91 -35.58
C ILE A 7 11.28 13.12 -36.08
N LEU A 8 10.99 14.29 -36.67
CA LEU A 8 9.68 14.56 -37.29
C LEU A 8 9.41 13.67 -38.51
N PHE A 9 10.43 13.36 -39.33
CA PHE A 9 10.29 12.43 -40.45
C PHE A 9 10.03 10.99 -40.01
N LEU A 10 10.67 10.53 -38.94
CA LEU A 10 10.44 9.21 -38.36
C LEU A 10 9.05 9.12 -37.71
N PHE A 11 8.60 10.17 -37.04
CA PHE A 11 7.26 10.23 -36.42
C PHE A 11 6.14 10.26 -37.48
N ALA A 12 6.31 11.06 -38.54
CA ALA A 12 5.36 11.13 -39.65
C ALA A 12 5.36 9.84 -40.48
N GLY A 13 6.53 9.22 -40.70
CA GLY A 13 6.65 7.92 -41.37
C GLY A 13 5.96 6.80 -40.59
N TYR A 14 6.10 6.78 -39.26
CA TYR A 14 5.48 5.77 -38.41
C TYR A 14 3.95 5.90 -38.37
N LEU A 15 3.41 7.12 -38.27
CA LEU A 15 1.97 7.36 -38.33
C LEU A 15 1.37 6.98 -39.70
N SER A 16 2.13 7.16 -40.78
CA SER A 16 1.71 6.82 -42.14
C SER A 16 1.62 5.32 -42.37
N VAL A 17 2.62 4.56 -41.88
CA VAL A 17 2.66 3.09 -42.01
C VAL A 17 1.60 2.43 -41.13
N ALA A 18 1.33 2.97 -39.95
CA ALA A 18 0.27 2.48 -39.05
C ALA A 18 -1.14 2.66 -39.64
N CYS A 19 -1.41 3.77 -40.34
CA CYS A 19 -2.71 4.01 -40.99
C CYS A 19 -2.91 3.20 -42.28
N PHE A 20 -1.87 2.96 -43.08
CA PHE A 20 -2.01 2.21 -44.34
C PHE A 20 -2.03 0.68 -44.16
N ALA A 21 -1.39 0.14 -43.11
CA ALA A 21 -1.46 -1.29 -42.81
C ALA A 21 -2.87 -1.74 -42.39
N SER A 22 -3.67 -0.85 -41.80
CA SER A 22 -5.04 -1.15 -41.34
C SER A 22 -6.08 -1.16 -42.46
N ALA A 23 -5.79 -0.60 -43.65
CA ALA A 23 -6.75 -0.49 -44.75
C ALA A 23 -6.50 -1.47 -45.90
N ALA A 24 -5.26 -1.95 -46.08
CA ALA A 24 -4.86 -2.74 -47.26
C ALA A 24 -4.82 -4.27 -47.04
N LEU A 25 -4.81 -4.74 -45.80
CA LEU A 25 -4.76 -6.18 -45.50
C LEU A 25 -6.00 -6.58 -44.73
N GLY A 26 -7.06 -6.94 -45.46
CA GLY A 26 -8.21 -7.68 -44.94
C GLY A 26 -7.81 -9.10 -44.49
N GLN A 27 -6.89 -9.20 -43.52
CA GLN A 27 -6.43 -10.43 -42.92
C GLN A 27 -6.62 -10.35 -41.40
N SER A 28 -7.53 -11.18 -40.94
CA SER A 28 -7.73 -11.57 -39.56
C SER A 28 -6.51 -12.33 -39.04
N ASP A 29 -5.47 -11.63 -38.59
CA ASP A 29 -4.43 -12.24 -37.77
C ASP A 29 -4.35 -11.51 -36.41
N LEU A 30 -5.08 -12.08 -35.46
CA LEU A 30 -5.36 -11.63 -34.09
C LEU A 30 -4.14 -11.76 -33.13
N SER A 31 -2.91 -11.65 -33.63
CA SER A 31 -1.72 -11.71 -32.77
C SER A 31 -1.42 -10.37 -32.08
N VAL A 32 -1.82 -9.24 -32.66
CA VAL A 32 -1.72 -7.89 -32.06
C VAL A 32 -2.77 -7.66 -30.96
N LEU A 33 -3.86 -8.43 -30.97
CA LEU A 33 -4.92 -8.38 -29.95
C LEU A 33 -4.60 -9.17 -28.67
N ARG A 34 -3.47 -9.90 -28.60
CA ARG A 34 -2.99 -10.49 -27.33
C ARG A 34 -2.37 -9.46 -26.38
N PHE A 35 -1.96 -8.30 -26.88
CA PHE A 35 -1.55 -7.20 -26.01
C PHE A 35 -2.78 -6.59 -25.30
N ASP A 36 -3.93 -6.62 -25.98
CA ASP A 36 -5.20 -6.07 -25.50
C ASP A 36 -5.86 -6.96 -24.43
N GLU A 37 -5.69 -8.29 -24.46
CA GLU A 37 -6.14 -9.16 -23.35
C GLU A 37 -5.38 -8.93 -22.03
N LYS A 38 -4.11 -8.51 -22.11
CA LYS A 38 -3.30 -8.22 -20.92
C LYS A 38 -3.68 -6.87 -20.31
N ILE A 39 -3.99 -5.87 -21.14
CA ILE A 39 -4.48 -4.56 -20.70
C ILE A 39 -5.94 -4.62 -20.23
N LYS A 40 -6.78 -5.49 -20.80
CA LYS A 40 -8.15 -5.75 -20.30
C LYS A 40 -8.19 -6.36 -18.90
N LYS A 41 -7.10 -6.93 -18.41
CA LYS A 41 -7.02 -7.54 -17.07
C LYS A 41 -6.59 -6.58 -15.96
N GLU A 42 -6.21 -5.34 -16.28
CA GLU A 42 -5.69 -4.34 -15.34
C GLU A 42 -6.64 -3.14 -15.14
N THR A 43 -7.95 -3.36 -15.16
CA THR A 43 -8.86 -2.35 -14.61
C THR A 43 -8.81 -2.47 -13.09
N ILE A 44 -8.13 -1.53 -12.42
CA ILE A 44 -8.14 -1.43 -10.96
C ILE A 44 -9.60 -1.27 -10.53
N ASP A 45 -10.07 -2.18 -9.67
CA ASP A 45 -11.39 -2.09 -9.04
C ASP A 45 -11.23 -2.00 -7.52
N PRO A 46 -11.06 -0.77 -6.98
CA PRO A 46 -10.90 -0.57 -5.55
C PRO A 46 -12.07 -1.10 -4.72
N GLU A 47 -13.27 -1.31 -5.28
CA GLU A 47 -14.39 -1.84 -4.49
C GLU A 47 -14.20 -3.32 -4.14
N ARG A 48 -13.35 -4.03 -4.87
CA ARG A 48 -13.03 -5.45 -4.64
C ARG A 48 -11.80 -5.65 -3.77
N TYR A 49 -11.16 -4.56 -3.31
CA TYR A 49 -9.95 -4.63 -2.50
C TYR A 49 -10.25 -4.39 -1.01
N PRO A 50 -9.65 -5.17 -0.09
CA PRO A 50 -8.77 -6.28 -0.38
C PRO A 50 -9.51 -7.50 -0.94
N SER A 51 -8.89 -8.26 -1.85
CA SER A 51 -9.45 -9.55 -2.28
C SER A 51 -9.38 -10.60 -1.17
N ARG A 52 -10.10 -11.72 -1.32
CA ARG A 52 -10.08 -12.82 -0.34
C ARG A 52 -8.68 -13.42 -0.22
N GLU A 53 -8.00 -13.54 -1.36
CA GLU A 53 -6.64 -14.04 -1.49
C GLU A 53 -5.64 -13.07 -0.85
N ALA A 54 -5.77 -11.77 -1.13
CA ALA A 54 -4.96 -10.74 -0.48
C ALA A 54 -5.18 -10.72 1.05
N TYR A 55 -6.41 -10.96 1.51
CA TYR A 55 -6.72 -11.08 2.92
C TYR A 55 -6.00 -12.26 3.58
N ALA A 56 -6.03 -13.43 2.97
CA ALA A 56 -5.31 -14.60 3.47
C ALA A 56 -3.78 -14.36 3.57
N VAL A 57 -3.21 -13.64 2.60
CA VAL A 57 -1.78 -13.25 2.63
C VAL A 57 -1.51 -12.27 3.78
N GLY A 58 -2.30 -11.21 3.91
CA GLY A 58 -2.13 -10.22 4.98
C GLY A 58 -2.33 -10.81 6.38
N GLU A 59 -3.30 -11.71 6.55
CA GLU A 59 -3.54 -12.43 7.81
C GLU A 59 -2.37 -13.35 8.18
N LYS A 60 -1.81 -14.06 7.19
CA LYS A 60 -0.60 -14.87 7.38
C LYS A 60 0.57 -13.98 7.82
N LEU A 61 0.82 -12.87 7.14
CA LEU A 61 1.91 -11.94 7.47
C LEU A 61 1.76 -11.34 8.87
N ALA A 62 0.54 -10.92 9.24
CA ALA A 62 0.26 -10.39 10.58
C ALA A 62 0.50 -11.45 11.65
N ARG A 63 0.03 -12.68 11.44
CA ARG A 63 0.23 -13.79 12.38
C ARG A 63 1.71 -14.14 12.54
N GLU A 64 2.47 -14.20 11.45
CA GLU A 64 3.90 -14.47 11.49
C GLU A 64 4.66 -13.35 12.21
N ALA A 65 4.35 -12.08 11.90
CA ALA A 65 4.99 -10.92 12.53
C ALA A 65 4.75 -10.90 14.05
N MET A 66 3.50 -11.12 14.47
CA MET A 66 3.13 -11.16 15.89
C MET A 66 3.75 -12.35 16.63
N SER A 67 3.79 -13.52 15.98
CA SER A 67 4.37 -14.74 16.57
C SER A 67 5.87 -14.61 16.76
N ARG A 68 6.57 -14.05 15.77
CA ARG A 68 8.01 -13.79 15.82
C ARG A 68 8.34 -12.78 16.92
N PHE A 69 7.67 -11.63 16.93
CA PHE A 69 7.90 -10.60 17.96
C PHE A 69 7.69 -11.17 19.37
N ARG A 70 6.63 -11.97 19.57
CA ARG A 70 6.37 -12.64 20.85
C ARG A 70 7.46 -13.66 21.21
N ALA A 71 7.99 -14.41 20.25
CA ALA A 71 9.07 -15.37 20.49
C ALA A 71 10.37 -14.67 20.90
N GLU A 72 10.66 -13.50 20.34
CA GLU A 72 11.88 -12.73 20.61
C GLU A 72 11.79 -11.87 21.89
N LYS A 73 10.63 -11.23 22.14
CA LYS A 73 10.45 -10.25 23.22
C LYS A 73 9.60 -10.75 24.39
N GLY A 74 8.92 -11.89 24.25
CA GLY A 74 8.06 -12.48 25.27
C GLY A 74 6.64 -11.91 25.35
N SER A 75 6.37 -10.76 24.71
CA SER A 75 5.05 -10.12 24.66
C SER A 75 4.68 -9.75 23.22
N TYR A 76 3.40 -9.45 22.97
CA TYR A 76 2.97 -8.87 21.69
C TYR A 76 3.31 -7.37 21.63
N PRO A 77 3.56 -6.79 20.45
CA PRO A 77 3.79 -5.36 20.33
C PRO A 77 2.45 -4.62 20.52
N PRO A 78 2.42 -3.53 21.31
CA PRO A 78 1.20 -2.74 21.50
C PRO A 78 0.79 -2.04 20.22
N ARG A 79 1.78 -1.61 19.42
CA ARG A 79 1.58 -0.85 18.19
C ARG A 79 2.61 -1.23 17.12
N VAL A 80 2.17 -1.23 15.86
CA VAL A 80 3.01 -1.42 14.67
C VAL A 80 2.85 -0.21 13.74
N ALA A 81 3.95 0.31 13.21
CA ALA A 81 3.91 1.29 12.13
C ALA A 81 4.25 0.60 10.81
N ALA A 82 3.50 0.90 9.74
CA ALA A 82 3.71 0.29 8.42
C ALA A 82 3.50 1.30 7.29
N VAL A 83 4.17 1.07 6.16
CA VAL A 83 3.98 1.85 4.94
C VAL A 83 3.04 1.10 4.00
N ILE A 84 2.10 1.82 3.36
CA ILE A 84 1.19 1.26 2.37
C ILE A 84 1.29 1.98 1.02
N TRP A 85 1.50 1.17 -0.02
CA TRP A 85 1.83 1.63 -1.37
C TRP A 85 0.65 1.49 -2.32
N GLY A 86 0.38 2.55 -3.10
CA GLY A 86 -0.68 2.54 -4.11
C GLY A 86 -0.44 1.49 -5.21
N LYS A 87 0.77 1.43 -5.78
CA LYS A 87 1.11 0.48 -6.85
C LYS A 87 1.03 -0.97 -6.39
N GLU A 88 1.53 -1.27 -5.19
CA GLU A 88 1.42 -2.61 -4.60
C GLU A 88 -0.05 -2.99 -4.39
N THR A 89 -0.86 -2.05 -3.88
CA THR A 89 -2.29 -2.28 -3.68
C THR A 89 -3.00 -2.53 -5.01
N ALA A 90 -2.67 -1.77 -6.06
CA ALA A 90 -3.21 -1.96 -7.40
C ALA A 90 -2.86 -3.34 -7.99
N GLY A 91 -1.59 -3.75 -7.87
CA GLY A 91 -1.09 -4.98 -8.49
C GLY A 91 -1.31 -6.26 -7.69
N ARG A 92 -1.58 -6.17 -6.39
CA ARG A 92 -1.78 -7.34 -5.49
C ARG A 92 -3.10 -7.32 -4.73
N GLU A 93 -4.01 -6.42 -5.09
CA GLU A 93 -5.36 -6.37 -4.54
C GLU A 93 -5.40 -6.16 -3.01
N GLY A 94 -4.39 -5.47 -2.45
CA GLY A 94 -4.36 -4.99 -1.05
C GLY A 94 -3.90 -5.95 0.07
N PRO A 95 -2.73 -6.61 0.01
CA PRO A 95 -2.21 -7.40 1.14
C PRO A 95 -1.86 -6.54 2.36
N MET A 96 -1.38 -5.32 2.18
CA MET A 96 -1.07 -4.39 3.28
C MET A 96 -2.31 -3.82 3.97
N VAL A 97 -3.41 -3.59 3.22
CA VAL A 97 -4.71 -3.29 3.83
C VAL A 97 -5.14 -4.45 4.72
N SER A 98 -5.02 -5.68 4.18
CA SER A 98 -5.36 -6.91 4.89
C SER A 98 -4.51 -7.16 6.13
N PHE A 99 -3.22 -6.88 6.07
CA PHE A 99 -2.30 -6.95 7.20
C PHE A 99 -2.78 -6.06 8.35
N ALA A 100 -3.11 -4.79 8.06
CA ALA A 100 -3.62 -3.86 9.05
C ALA A 100 -4.97 -4.31 9.65
N LEU A 101 -5.92 -4.75 8.81
CA LEU A 101 -7.19 -5.33 9.26
C LEU A 101 -6.97 -6.53 10.19
N ALA A 102 -6.07 -7.43 9.81
CA ALA A 102 -5.73 -8.60 10.60
C ALA A 102 -5.16 -8.19 11.96
N LEU A 103 -4.21 -7.25 12.05
CA LEU A 103 -3.65 -6.76 13.33
C LEU A 103 -4.74 -6.23 14.28
N LEU A 104 -5.68 -5.47 13.75
CA LEU A 104 -6.85 -4.94 14.47
C LEU A 104 -7.85 -6.03 14.88
N GLY A 105 -7.76 -7.22 14.28
CA GLY A 105 -8.69 -8.33 14.47
C GLY A 105 -10.04 -8.05 13.80
N VAL A 106 -9.99 -7.50 12.59
CA VAL A 106 -11.16 -7.19 11.75
C VAL A 106 -11.01 -7.94 10.43
N ARG A 107 -12.11 -8.52 9.96
CA ARG A 107 -12.20 -9.25 8.69
C ARG A 107 -13.13 -8.50 7.71
N PRO A 108 -12.74 -8.33 6.44
CA PRO A 108 -13.67 -7.85 5.42
C PRO A 108 -14.74 -8.90 5.11
N ARG A 109 -15.93 -8.46 4.73
CA ARG A 109 -16.96 -9.32 4.13
C ARG A 109 -17.11 -9.00 2.66
N TRP A 110 -17.20 -10.05 1.87
CA TRP A 110 -17.37 -9.96 0.43
C TRP A 110 -18.71 -10.52 0.01
N ASP A 111 -19.32 -9.91 -0.98
CA ASP A 111 -20.45 -10.49 -1.70
C ASP A 111 -19.97 -11.65 -2.63
N PRO A 112 -20.89 -12.31 -3.36
CA PRO A 112 -20.52 -13.32 -4.36
C PRO A 112 -19.73 -12.77 -5.55
N SER A 113 -19.78 -11.47 -5.84
CA SER A 113 -19.01 -10.83 -6.92
C SER A 113 -17.55 -10.56 -6.51
N GLY A 114 -17.25 -10.64 -5.21
CA GLY A 114 -15.94 -10.32 -4.64
C GLY A 114 -15.79 -8.85 -4.27
N LYS A 115 -16.88 -8.06 -4.31
CA LYS A 115 -16.89 -6.70 -3.78
C LYS A 115 -16.85 -6.74 -2.26
N VAL A 116 -16.03 -5.90 -1.64
CA VAL A 116 -16.04 -5.73 -0.19
C VAL A 116 -17.29 -4.96 0.18
N VAL A 117 -18.19 -5.64 0.87
CA VAL A 117 -19.48 -5.10 1.30
C VAL A 117 -19.52 -4.87 2.79
N GLY A 118 -18.50 -5.19 3.58
CA GLY A 118 -18.66 -5.16 5.03
C GLY A 118 -17.37 -5.32 5.82
N LEU A 119 -17.44 -5.04 7.11
CA LEU A 119 -16.43 -5.43 8.10
C LEU A 119 -17.08 -6.30 9.17
N GLU A 120 -16.28 -7.19 9.75
CA GLU A 120 -16.65 -8.12 10.81
C GLU A 120 -15.55 -8.11 11.87
N LEU A 121 -15.93 -7.91 13.13
CA LEU A 121 -15.00 -7.96 14.25
C LEU A 121 -14.75 -9.43 14.65
N ILE A 122 -13.49 -9.87 14.60
CA ILE A 122 -13.09 -11.23 14.98
C ILE A 122 -13.15 -11.36 16.51
N SER A 123 -13.78 -12.41 17.03
CA SER A 123 -13.86 -12.64 18.48
C SER A 123 -12.47 -12.86 19.12
N PRO A 124 -12.24 -12.48 20.40
CA PRO A 124 -10.96 -12.73 21.07
C PRO A 124 -10.54 -14.21 21.07
N SER A 125 -11.51 -15.12 21.21
CA SER A 125 -11.27 -16.56 21.17
C SER A 125 -10.78 -17.06 19.82
N GLU A 126 -11.25 -16.46 18.73
CA GLU A 126 -10.81 -16.78 17.37
C GLU A 126 -9.49 -16.09 17.02
N LEU A 127 -9.31 -14.84 17.47
CA LEU A 127 -8.11 -14.05 17.23
C LEU A 127 -6.88 -14.66 17.90
N GLY A 128 -7.04 -15.26 19.09
CA GLY A 128 -5.98 -16.00 19.79
C GLY A 128 -4.79 -15.16 20.27
N ARG A 129 -4.90 -13.83 20.17
CA ARG A 129 -3.92 -12.83 20.62
C ARG A 129 -4.64 -11.51 20.93
N PRO A 130 -3.96 -10.56 21.60
CA PRO A 130 -4.47 -9.20 21.74
C PRO A 130 -4.64 -8.51 20.38
N ARG A 131 -5.58 -7.57 20.29
CA ARG A 131 -5.64 -6.62 19.17
C ARG A 131 -4.45 -5.68 19.25
N THR A 132 -3.76 -5.50 18.14
CA THR A 132 -2.56 -4.66 18.06
C THR A 132 -2.91 -3.39 17.29
N ASP A 133 -2.52 -2.24 17.83
CA ASP A 133 -2.73 -0.94 17.19
C ASP A 133 -1.82 -0.79 15.97
N VAL A 134 -2.27 -0.04 14.96
CA VAL A 134 -1.52 0.10 13.71
C VAL A 134 -1.54 1.54 13.22
N ILE A 135 -0.37 2.09 12.90
CA ILE A 135 -0.21 3.38 12.23
C ILE A 135 0.22 3.12 10.79
N MET A 136 -0.59 3.63 9.85
CA MET A 136 -0.38 3.43 8.42
C MET A 136 0.13 4.72 7.78
N ILE A 137 1.30 4.63 7.15
CA ILE A 137 1.85 5.71 6.33
C ILE A 137 1.53 5.40 4.88
N ALA A 138 0.54 6.11 4.33
CA ALA A 138 0.12 5.96 2.94
C ALA A 138 0.97 6.81 2.00
N THR A 139 1.25 6.29 0.81
CA THR A 139 1.76 7.13 -0.28
C THR A 139 0.65 8.01 -0.85
N GLY A 140 1.01 9.11 -1.52
CA GLY A 140 0.05 9.97 -2.21
C GLY A 140 -0.80 9.21 -3.22
N LEU A 141 -0.20 8.25 -3.94
CA LEU A 141 -0.92 7.39 -4.89
C LEU A 141 -1.96 6.50 -4.17
N PHE A 142 -1.62 5.97 -2.98
CA PHE A 142 -2.57 5.18 -2.21
C PHE A 142 -3.77 6.03 -1.77
N ARG A 143 -3.50 7.20 -1.19
CA ARG A 143 -4.52 8.18 -0.77
C ARG A 143 -5.49 8.53 -1.90
N ASP A 144 -4.97 8.75 -3.11
CA ASP A 144 -5.79 9.23 -4.23
C ASP A 144 -6.65 8.12 -4.86
N LEU A 145 -6.10 6.90 -4.99
CA LEU A 145 -6.79 5.78 -5.66
C LEU A 145 -7.65 4.91 -4.74
N PHE A 146 -7.28 4.79 -3.46
CA PHE A 146 -7.86 3.80 -2.53
C PHE A 146 -8.59 4.46 -1.36
N LYS A 147 -9.42 5.46 -1.66
CA LYS A 147 -10.20 6.19 -0.63
C LYS A 147 -11.08 5.26 0.20
N ASN A 148 -11.70 4.27 -0.45
CA ASN A 148 -12.52 3.27 0.22
C ASN A 148 -11.69 2.46 1.24
N GLN A 149 -10.44 2.14 0.93
CA GLN A 149 -9.54 1.42 1.83
C GLN A 149 -9.08 2.29 2.99
N VAL A 150 -8.86 3.60 2.78
CA VAL A 150 -8.57 4.56 3.87
C VAL A 150 -9.73 4.57 4.87
N ILE A 151 -10.96 4.74 4.38
CA ILE A 151 -12.17 4.74 5.23
C ILE A 151 -12.37 3.37 5.89
N MET A 152 -12.10 2.28 5.17
CA MET A 152 -12.17 0.92 5.72
C MET A 152 -11.22 0.72 6.89
N LEU A 153 -9.97 1.20 6.78
CA LEU A 153 -8.96 1.10 7.85
C LEU A 153 -9.32 1.96 9.06
N ASP A 154 -9.81 3.18 8.85
CA ASP A 154 -10.32 4.05 9.92
C ASP A 154 -11.49 3.39 10.67
N ARG A 155 -12.48 2.86 9.94
CA ARG A 155 -13.60 2.12 10.52
C ARG A 155 -13.15 0.86 11.26
N ALA A 156 -12.18 0.12 10.73
CA ALA A 156 -11.64 -1.06 11.39
C ALA A 156 -10.95 -0.71 12.71
N HIS A 157 -10.19 0.39 12.76
CA HIS A 157 -9.57 0.87 13.99
C HIS A 157 -10.63 1.24 15.03
N ARG A 158 -11.65 2.00 14.63
CA ARG A 158 -12.76 2.39 15.50
C ARG A 158 -13.59 1.18 15.96
N LEU A 159 -13.72 0.13 15.13
CA LEU A 159 -14.41 -1.11 15.49
C LEU A 159 -13.62 -1.87 16.57
N ALA A 160 -12.30 -1.96 16.39
CA ALA A 160 -11.41 -2.53 17.40
C ALA A 160 -11.45 -1.73 18.71
N LEU A 161 -11.54 -0.39 18.66
CA LEU A 161 -11.73 0.45 19.84
C LEU A 161 -13.08 0.19 20.52
N ALA A 162 -14.17 0.14 19.76
CA ALA A 162 -15.53 -0.12 20.25
C ALA A 162 -15.67 -1.49 20.94
N ALA A 163 -14.81 -2.45 20.58
CA ALA A 163 -14.76 -3.77 21.23
C ALA A 163 -14.50 -3.69 22.74
N SER A 164 -13.85 -2.63 23.22
CA SER A 164 -13.60 -2.38 24.65
C SER A 164 -14.45 -1.24 25.23
N TYR A 165 -15.51 -0.79 24.55
CA TYR A 165 -16.31 0.36 24.98
C TYR A 165 -16.74 0.32 26.45
N GLN A 166 -17.31 -0.80 26.88
CA GLN A 166 -17.82 -0.94 28.25
C GLN A 166 -16.68 -1.03 29.28
N SER A 167 -15.56 -1.64 28.89
CA SER A 167 -14.36 -1.70 29.73
C SER A 167 -13.75 -0.32 29.94
N ILE A 168 -13.69 0.50 28.89
CA ILE A 168 -13.18 1.88 28.95
C ILE A 168 -14.10 2.74 29.83
N THR A 169 -15.40 2.75 29.55
CA THR A 169 -16.37 3.57 30.30
C THR A 169 -16.50 3.19 31.77
N SER A 170 -16.27 1.91 32.11
CA SER A 170 -16.23 1.45 33.50
C SER A 170 -14.95 1.88 34.23
N ALA A 171 -13.80 1.83 33.56
CA ALA A 171 -12.50 2.17 34.15
C ALA A 171 -12.19 3.67 34.15
N TYR A 172 -12.68 4.40 33.13
CA TYR A 172 -12.44 5.82 32.88
C TYR A 172 -13.74 6.53 32.46
N PRO A 173 -14.71 6.73 33.38
CA PRO A 173 -16.00 7.34 33.05
C PRO A 173 -15.88 8.76 32.48
N ASP A 174 -14.82 9.47 32.86
CA ASP A 174 -14.52 10.82 32.39
C ASP A 174 -14.15 10.89 30.90
N LEU A 175 -13.72 9.76 30.31
CA LEU A 175 -13.39 9.68 28.88
C LEU A 175 -14.60 9.32 28.00
N GLN A 176 -15.79 9.13 28.57
CA GLN A 176 -16.96 8.67 27.81
C GLN A 176 -17.32 9.61 26.66
N GLY A 177 -17.31 10.94 26.88
CA GLY A 177 -17.62 11.90 25.82
C GLY A 177 -16.64 11.84 24.65
N ALA A 178 -15.34 11.71 24.95
CA ALA A 178 -14.30 11.53 23.93
C ALA A 178 -14.50 10.21 23.15
N LEU A 179 -14.85 9.13 23.86
CA LEU A 179 -15.09 7.82 23.25
C LEU A 179 -16.32 7.82 22.35
N ASP A 180 -17.42 8.43 22.78
CA ASP A 180 -18.65 8.54 21.99
C ASP A 180 -18.38 9.36 20.72
N ALA A 181 -17.60 10.44 20.80
CA ALA A 181 -17.14 11.18 19.62
C ALA A 181 -16.36 10.27 18.66
N SER A 182 -15.32 9.57 19.14
CA SER A 182 -14.51 8.62 18.37
C SER A 182 -15.30 7.51 17.67
N LEU A 183 -16.53 7.25 18.09
CA LEU A 183 -17.35 6.17 17.55
C LEU A 183 -18.56 6.67 16.74
N ALA A 184 -18.73 7.99 16.64
CA ALA A 184 -19.85 8.60 15.92
C ALA A 184 -19.89 8.21 14.43
N SER A 185 -18.73 8.01 13.78
CA SER A 185 -18.68 7.53 12.40
C SER A 185 -19.22 6.11 12.24
N LEU A 186 -18.93 5.23 13.19
CA LEU A 186 -19.48 3.87 13.20
C LEU A 186 -20.97 3.85 13.50
N GLU A 187 -21.45 4.73 14.37
CA GLU A 187 -22.88 4.85 14.66
C GLU A 187 -23.64 5.28 13.40
N ARG A 188 -23.15 6.32 12.70
CA ARG A 188 -23.71 6.76 11.40
C ARG A 188 -23.73 5.64 10.36
N ALA A 189 -22.65 4.87 10.29
CA ALA A 189 -22.53 3.73 9.39
C ALA A 189 -23.26 2.46 9.89
N ARG A 190 -23.95 2.51 11.04
CA ARG A 190 -24.64 1.37 11.69
C ARG A 190 -23.72 0.18 11.97
N LEU A 191 -22.43 0.42 12.16
CA LEU A 191 -21.39 -0.57 12.46
C LEU A 191 -21.11 -0.72 13.97
N LEU A 192 -21.60 0.23 14.78
CA LEU A 192 -21.21 0.34 16.17
C LEU A 192 -21.68 -0.85 17.01
N THR A 193 -20.71 -1.60 17.55
CA THR A 193 -20.95 -2.65 18.54
C THR A 193 -20.17 -2.32 19.82
N LYS A 194 -20.88 -2.08 20.93
CA LYS A 194 -20.27 -1.73 22.22
C LYS A 194 -19.85 -2.99 22.99
N GLY A 195 -18.61 -3.41 22.83
CA GLY A 195 -18.07 -4.62 23.44
C GLY A 195 -17.56 -4.47 24.89
N ARG A 196 -17.13 -5.58 25.48
CA ARG A 196 -16.60 -5.72 26.86
C ARG A 196 -15.19 -6.31 26.89
N GLU A 197 -14.43 -6.19 25.81
CA GLU A 197 -13.09 -6.76 25.75
C GLU A 197 -12.19 -6.11 26.82
N PRO A 198 -11.49 -6.91 27.64
CA PRO A 198 -10.52 -6.41 28.61
C PRO A 198 -9.43 -5.55 27.97
N LEU A 199 -8.99 -4.49 28.66
CA LEU A 199 -8.01 -3.52 28.13
C LEU A 199 -6.61 -4.12 27.90
N ASP A 200 -6.25 -5.17 28.63
CA ASP A 200 -5.00 -5.93 28.47
C ASP A 200 -5.00 -6.80 27.21
N SER A 201 -6.18 -7.16 26.70
CA SER A 201 -6.38 -7.92 25.46
C SER A 201 -6.62 -7.03 24.23
N ASN A 202 -6.69 -5.71 24.41
CA ASN A 202 -6.96 -4.77 23.32
C ASN A 202 -6.04 -3.55 23.41
N TYR A 203 -4.89 -3.62 22.73
CA TYR A 203 -3.93 -2.53 22.72
C TYR A 203 -4.42 -1.31 21.95
N VAL A 204 -5.38 -1.45 21.04
CA VAL A 204 -6.03 -0.31 20.37
C VAL A 204 -6.68 0.60 21.42
N ALA A 205 -7.44 0.02 22.35
CA ALA A 205 -8.08 0.75 23.45
C ALA A 205 -7.04 1.40 24.38
N GLY A 206 -6.00 0.66 24.78
CA GLY A 206 -4.93 1.19 25.63
C GLY A 206 -4.19 2.37 24.98
N CYS A 207 -3.84 2.24 23.71
CA CYS A 207 -3.20 3.28 22.91
C CYS A 207 -4.08 4.52 22.77
N TRP A 208 -5.37 4.34 22.53
CA TRP A 208 -6.33 5.45 22.43
C TRP A 208 -6.47 6.19 23.78
N ILE A 209 -6.59 5.47 24.90
CA ILE A 209 -6.66 6.08 26.24
C ILE A 209 -5.44 6.97 26.51
N ILE A 210 -4.24 6.47 26.22
CA ILE A 210 -2.98 7.22 26.42
C ILE A 210 -2.99 8.50 25.57
N ALA A 211 -3.36 8.39 24.29
CA ALA A 211 -3.41 9.53 23.37
C ALA A 211 -4.44 10.58 23.79
N VAL A 212 -5.66 10.17 24.17
CA VAL A 212 -6.71 11.10 24.63
C VAL A 212 -6.27 11.84 25.89
N ARG A 213 -5.69 11.13 26.87
CA ARG A 213 -5.22 11.74 28.13
C ARG A 213 -4.19 12.85 27.85
N GLU A 214 -3.27 12.59 26.94
CA GLU A 214 -2.25 13.57 26.56
C GLU A 214 -2.86 14.77 25.81
N LEU A 215 -3.80 14.54 24.90
CA LEU A 215 -4.48 15.62 24.18
C LEU A 215 -5.33 16.50 25.11
N LEU A 216 -6.03 15.88 26.06
CA LEU A 216 -6.74 16.61 27.12
C LEU A 216 -5.78 17.44 27.98
N ALA A 217 -4.60 16.89 28.33
CA ALA A 217 -3.58 17.62 29.08
C ALA A 217 -3.02 18.83 28.30
N LYS A 218 -3.00 18.75 26.96
CA LYS A 218 -2.66 19.87 26.06
C LYS A 218 -3.80 20.88 25.86
N GLY A 219 -4.96 20.66 26.49
CA GLY A 219 -6.09 21.60 26.48
C GLY A 219 -7.11 21.38 25.35
N HIS A 220 -7.03 20.27 24.61
CA HIS A 220 -8.07 19.92 23.63
C HIS A 220 -9.40 19.63 24.31
N GLN A 221 -10.51 19.94 23.62
CA GLN A 221 -11.83 19.54 24.08
C GLN A 221 -11.99 18.01 24.01
N PRO A 222 -12.79 17.38 24.90
CA PRO A 222 -12.92 15.93 24.94
C PRO A 222 -13.30 15.29 23.60
N GLU A 223 -14.26 15.87 22.89
CA GLU A 223 -14.75 15.36 21.61
C GLU A 223 -13.66 15.43 20.53
N GLU A 224 -12.95 16.55 20.47
CA GLU A 224 -11.82 16.73 19.55
C GLU A 224 -10.68 15.77 19.90
N ALA A 225 -10.30 15.68 21.18
CA ALA A 225 -9.25 14.78 21.65
C ALA A 225 -9.55 13.32 21.30
N GLY A 226 -10.80 12.89 21.43
CA GLY A 226 -11.25 11.56 21.02
C GLY A 226 -11.06 11.31 19.53
N GLU A 227 -11.53 12.21 18.67
CA GLU A 227 -11.38 12.09 17.21
C GLU A 227 -9.91 12.06 16.78
N LEU A 228 -9.09 12.98 17.31
CA LEU A 228 -7.66 13.04 17.03
C LEU A 228 -6.94 11.76 17.49
N ALA A 229 -7.28 11.23 18.66
CA ALA A 229 -6.68 10.01 19.19
C ALA A 229 -7.04 8.75 18.40
N ALA A 230 -8.12 8.76 17.61
CA ALA A 230 -8.51 7.67 16.73
C ALA A 230 -7.80 7.69 15.36
N ALA A 231 -7.14 8.81 15.01
CA ALA A 231 -6.44 8.93 13.73
C ALA A 231 -5.27 7.94 13.63
N ARG A 232 -5.18 7.18 12.53
CA ARG A 232 -4.10 6.20 12.30
C ARG A 232 -3.49 6.21 10.90
N ILE A 233 -4.01 7.00 9.97
CA ILE A 233 -3.55 7.01 8.59
C ILE A 233 -2.98 8.40 8.28
N PHE A 234 -1.73 8.40 7.83
CA PHE A 234 -0.95 9.59 7.55
C PHE A 234 -0.41 9.54 6.12
N ALA A 235 -0.45 10.66 5.40
CA ALA A 235 0.02 10.73 4.01
C ALA A 235 0.53 12.13 3.65
N PRO A 236 1.13 12.31 2.45
CA PRO A 236 1.38 13.64 1.87
C PRO A 236 0.11 14.52 1.83
N PRO A 237 0.21 15.86 1.78
CA PRO A 237 -0.92 16.74 1.46
C PRO A 237 -1.53 16.38 0.11
N GLU A 238 -2.83 16.62 -0.01
CA GLU A 238 -3.59 16.37 -1.23
C GLU A 238 -2.92 16.96 -2.47
N GLY A 239 -2.94 16.19 -3.56
CA GLY A 239 -2.31 16.58 -4.83
C GLY A 239 -0.78 16.46 -4.84
N GLU A 240 -0.15 16.20 -3.70
CA GLU A 240 1.30 16.00 -3.61
C GLU A 240 1.69 14.53 -3.34
N PHE A 241 2.95 14.22 -3.63
CA PHE A 241 3.55 12.90 -3.54
C PHE A 241 4.95 12.97 -2.89
N GLY A 242 5.48 11.82 -2.49
CA GLY A 242 6.79 11.71 -1.86
C GLY A 242 6.78 11.93 -0.33
N SER A 243 7.82 11.46 0.33
CA SER A 243 8.00 11.55 1.80
C SER A 243 8.57 12.89 2.27
N GLY A 244 9.08 13.71 1.35
CA GLY A 244 9.77 14.98 1.66
C GLY A 244 11.16 14.82 2.25
N VAL A 245 11.64 13.59 2.40
CA VAL A 245 13.02 13.29 2.79
C VAL A 245 13.92 13.53 1.59
N ASP A 246 14.94 14.38 1.77
CA ASP A 246 15.95 14.61 0.76
C ASP A 246 17.07 13.56 0.89
N VAL A 247 17.29 12.81 -0.19
CA VAL A 247 18.31 11.75 -0.26
C VAL A 247 19.52 12.17 -1.11
N VAL A 248 19.54 13.39 -1.66
CA VAL A 248 20.61 13.82 -2.56
C VAL A 248 21.70 14.60 -1.80
N GLY A 249 22.90 14.01 -1.73
CA GLY A 249 24.12 14.68 -1.28
C GLY A 249 24.35 14.70 0.24
N SER A 250 25.47 14.10 0.67
CA SER A 250 25.99 13.99 2.04
C SER A 250 25.28 13.01 3.00
N PRO A 251 25.99 12.50 4.03
CA PRO A 251 25.38 11.72 5.11
C PRO A 251 24.24 12.52 5.74
N GLN A 252 23.04 11.96 5.72
CA GLN A 252 21.87 12.63 6.28
C GLN A 252 21.89 12.53 7.80
N ASP A 253 21.63 13.66 8.46
CA ASP A 253 21.37 13.69 9.90
C ASP A 253 20.01 13.00 10.16
N PRO A 254 19.97 11.90 10.94
CA PRO A 254 18.73 11.19 11.26
C PRO A 254 17.66 12.11 11.87
N GLU A 255 18.09 13.13 12.62
CA GLU A 255 17.16 14.08 13.24
C GLU A 255 16.45 14.95 12.19
N LYS A 256 17.22 15.44 11.20
CA LYS A 256 16.69 16.21 10.08
C LYS A 256 15.73 15.37 9.24
N VAL A 257 16.10 14.12 8.94
CA VAL A 257 15.25 13.17 8.20
C VAL A 257 13.93 12.95 8.91
N ALA A 258 13.97 12.67 10.23
CA ALA A 258 12.77 12.47 11.05
C ALA A 258 11.85 13.69 11.02
N ASN A 259 12.40 14.90 11.17
CA ASN A 259 11.64 16.15 11.15
C ASN A 259 11.02 16.43 9.76
N GLN A 260 11.77 16.25 8.68
CA GLN A 260 11.26 16.41 7.31
C GLN A 260 10.11 15.45 7.05
N PHE A 261 10.29 14.17 7.40
CA PHE A 261 9.31 13.12 7.21
C PHE A 261 7.99 13.43 7.94
N VAL A 262 8.07 13.73 9.24
CA VAL A 262 6.87 14.01 10.05
C VAL A 262 6.15 15.28 9.61
N ASN A 263 6.88 16.36 9.30
CA ASN A 263 6.24 17.59 8.84
C ASN A 263 5.55 17.40 7.49
N ARG A 264 6.15 16.59 6.62
CA ARG A 264 5.63 16.33 5.28
C ARG A 264 4.43 15.37 5.27
N LEU A 265 4.48 14.33 6.08
CA LEU A 265 3.49 13.24 6.07
C LEU A 265 2.48 13.32 7.21
N GLY A 266 2.64 14.24 8.15
CA GLY A 266 1.73 14.43 9.29
C GLY A 266 0.32 14.89 8.94
N ASN A 267 -0.17 14.66 7.73
CA ASN A 267 -1.55 14.97 7.33
C ASN A 267 -2.43 13.76 7.61
N VAL A 268 -3.52 13.98 8.36
CA VAL A 268 -4.44 12.92 8.79
C VAL A 268 -5.40 12.56 7.66
N TYR A 269 -5.65 11.26 7.49
CA TYR A 269 -6.71 10.76 6.62
C TYR A 269 -7.59 9.77 7.39
N SER A 270 -8.91 9.98 7.34
CA SER A 270 -9.93 9.21 8.04
C SER A 270 -11.29 9.47 7.38
N GLU A 271 -12.36 8.89 7.91
CA GLU A 271 -13.71 9.22 7.40
C GLU A 271 -14.10 10.68 7.68
N THR A 272 -13.60 11.28 8.77
CA THR A 272 -14.00 12.61 9.25
C THR A 272 -12.99 13.72 8.95
N ASP A 273 -11.75 13.35 8.62
CA ASP A 273 -10.66 14.27 8.34
C ASP A 273 -9.88 13.80 7.12
N TRP A 274 -9.75 14.66 6.11
CA TRP A 274 -9.11 14.35 4.85
C TRP A 274 -8.06 15.41 4.54
N GLY A 275 -6.83 15.19 5.01
CA GLY A 275 -5.67 16.01 4.67
C GLY A 275 -5.29 17.11 5.67
N ALA A 276 -5.90 17.21 6.87
CA ALA A 276 -5.48 18.21 7.84
C ALA A 276 -4.05 17.94 8.35
N ASN A 277 -3.16 18.94 8.21
CA ASN A 277 -1.77 18.84 8.65
C ASN A 277 -1.68 18.93 10.19
N ARG A 278 -1.24 17.84 10.83
CA ARG A 278 -1.10 17.68 12.28
C ARG A 278 0.19 16.93 12.66
N PRO A 279 1.38 17.52 12.44
CA PRO A 279 2.65 16.88 12.75
C PRO A 279 2.83 16.60 14.25
N GLU A 280 2.31 17.44 15.15
CA GLU A 280 2.39 17.21 16.60
C GLU A 280 1.56 16.01 17.05
N LEU A 281 0.37 15.82 16.46
CA LEU A 281 -0.43 14.62 16.68
C LEU A 281 0.32 13.39 16.17
N PHE A 282 0.92 13.48 14.99
CA PHE A 282 1.68 12.37 14.42
C PHE A 282 2.84 11.95 15.34
N LYS A 283 3.63 12.90 15.86
CA LYS A 283 4.69 12.63 16.85
C LYS A 283 4.14 11.95 18.11
N GLU A 284 3.01 12.42 18.60
CA GLU A 284 2.37 11.85 19.79
C GLU A 284 1.98 10.39 19.59
N LEU A 285 1.38 10.08 18.45
CA LEU A 285 0.96 8.73 18.10
C LEU A 285 2.15 7.82 17.76
N LEU A 286 3.33 8.35 17.42
CA LEU A 286 4.53 7.52 17.28
C LEU A 286 5.09 7.05 18.63
N LYS A 287 4.81 7.73 19.74
CA LYS A 287 5.35 7.36 21.06
C LYS A 287 4.95 5.94 21.49
N GLY A 288 5.93 5.15 21.90
CA GLY A 288 5.75 3.75 22.29
C GLY A 288 5.58 2.78 21.11
N CYS A 289 5.75 3.26 19.87
CA CYS A 289 5.79 2.41 18.68
C CYS A 289 7.25 2.07 18.34
N ASN A 290 7.64 0.82 18.52
CA ASN A 290 9.01 0.36 18.29
C ASN A 290 9.08 -0.74 17.21
N VAL A 291 7.98 -0.99 16.50
CA VAL A 291 7.92 -1.99 15.43
C VAL A 291 7.60 -1.30 14.11
N LEU A 292 8.48 -1.50 13.14
CA LEU A 292 8.32 -1.06 11.76
C LEU A 292 8.08 -2.30 10.89
N PHE A 293 6.92 -2.38 10.24
CA PHE A 293 6.64 -3.42 9.26
C PHE A 293 6.69 -2.88 7.84
N HIS A 294 7.34 -3.63 6.94
CA HIS A 294 7.39 -3.32 5.52
C HIS A 294 7.22 -4.61 4.70
N CYS A 295 6.41 -4.56 3.64
CA CYS A 295 6.26 -5.67 2.70
C CYS A 295 7.03 -5.35 1.41
N CYS A 296 8.05 -6.16 1.08
CA CYS A 296 8.78 -6.05 -0.17
C CYS A 296 8.07 -6.87 -1.26
N SER A 297 7.88 -6.26 -2.43
CA SER A 297 7.45 -6.97 -3.62
C SER A 297 8.63 -7.64 -4.33
N GLU A 298 8.65 -8.97 -4.41
CA GLU A 298 9.70 -9.72 -5.13
C GLU A 298 9.64 -9.60 -6.68
N SER A 299 8.85 -8.68 -7.25
CA SER A 299 8.80 -8.45 -8.70
C SER A 299 9.90 -7.47 -9.14
N SER A 300 11.03 -8.05 -9.52
CA SER A 300 12.10 -7.56 -10.41
C SER A 300 12.48 -6.07 -10.38
N ILE A 301 13.78 -5.85 -10.20
CA ILE A 301 14.70 -4.77 -10.65
C ILE A 301 14.25 -3.76 -11.75
N LEU A 302 13.14 -3.98 -12.48
CA LEU A 302 12.56 -3.09 -13.49
C LEU A 302 11.31 -2.32 -13.04
N ASP A 303 10.74 -2.56 -11.85
CA ASP A 303 9.66 -1.74 -11.26
C ASP A 303 10.20 -0.41 -10.64
N GLN A 304 11.19 0.20 -11.30
CA GLN A 304 12.09 1.24 -10.76
C GLN A 304 11.46 2.61 -10.46
N ASP A 305 10.21 2.85 -10.82
CA ASP A 305 9.57 4.15 -10.58
C ASP A 305 9.20 4.40 -9.11
N ASP A 306 9.05 3.34 -8.30
CA ASP A 306 8.79 3.44 -6.84
C ASP A 306 10.06 3.25 -5.99
N LEU A 307 11.19 2.85 -6.59
CA LEU A 307 12.47 2.71 -5.87
C LEU A 307 12.83 3.98 -5.07
N PRO A 308 12.73 5.22 -5.61
CA PRO A 308 13.06 6.42 -4.84
C PRO A 308 12.16 6.60 -3.61
N LEU A 309 10.93 6.07 -3.65
CA LEU A 309 9.97 6.22 -2.57
C LEU A 309 10.25 5.19 -1.47
N GLU A 310 10.62 3.95 -1.79
CA GLU A 310 11.05 2.96 -0.78
C GLU A 310 12.27 3.46 0.02
N TYR A 311 13.28 4.01 -0.67
CA TYR A 311 14.48 4.59 -0.05
C TYR A 311 14.23 5.85 0.80
N THR A 312 13.02 6.40 0.79
CA THR A 312 12.70 7.60 1.57
C THR A 312 11.62 7.36 2.61
N TYR A 313 10.62 6.52 2.33
CA TYR A 313 9.53 6.25 3.29
C TYR A 313 9.97 5.33 4.43
N VAL A 314 10.66 4.22 4.13
CA VAL A 314 11.07 3.26 5.16
C VAL A 314 12.16 3.85 6.07
N PRO A 315 13.24 4.46 5.53
CA PRO A 315 14.23 5.14 6.37
C PRO A 315 13.66 6.36 7.10
N GLY A 316 12.79 7.14 6.45
CA GLY A 316 12.13 8.29 7.06
C GLY A 316 11.24 7.91 8.25
N LEU A 317 10.44 6.85 8.09
CA LEU A 317 9.62 6.30 9.17
C LEU A 317 10.47 5.71 10.28
N ARG A 318 11.54 4.97 9.95
CA ARG A 318 12.49 4.45 10.94
C ARG A 318 13.09 5.59 11.77
N ALA A 319 13.61 6.64 11.13
CA ALA A 319 14.18 7.78 11.84
C ALA A 319 13.16 8.49 12.74
N ALA A 320 11.91 8.61 12.29
CA ALA A 320 10.84 9.16 13.12
C ALA A 320 10.51 8.27 14.34
N LEU A 321 10.46 6.95 14.16
CA LEU A 321 10.24 6.00 15.26
C LEU A 321 11.41 5.96 16.24
N GLU A 322 12.66 6.02 15.77
CA GLU A 322 13.83 6.10 16.65
C GLU A 322 13.83 7.39 17.48
N LYS A 323 13.38 8.50 16.88
CA LYS A 323 13.33 9.81 17.56
C LYS A 323 12.19 9.93 18.56
N TRP A 324 10.97 9.53 18.20
CA TRP A 324 9.76 9.74 19.02
C TRP A 324 9.15 8.48 19.60
N GLY A 325 9.43 7.29 19.04
CA GLY A 325 8.95 6.01 19.55
C GLY A 325 9.55 5.63 20.90
N GLY A 326 10.76 6.10 21.19
CA GLY A 326 11.39 5.99 22.52
C GLY A 326 12.15 4.69 22.75
N GLY A 327 12.59 4.00 21.70
CA GLY A 327 13.47 2.84 21.80
C GLY A 327 14.02 2.39 20.45
N GLU A 328 14.80 1.31 20.47
CA GLU A 328 15.31 0.69 19.25
C GLU A 328 14.16 0.14 18.41
N VAL A 329 14.20 0.46 17.11
CA VAL A 329 13.15 0.07 16.16
C VAL A 329 13.45 -1.29 15.57
N GLU A 330 12.58 -2.25 15.86
CA GLU A 330 12.60 -3.57 15.23
C GLU A 330 11.92 -3.50 13.86
N LYS A 331 12.71 -3.73 12.80
CA LYS A 331 12.20 -3.79 11.43
C LYS A 331 11.86 -5.23 11.08
N ILE A 332 10.60 -5.46 10.71
CA ILE A 332 10.10 -6.73 10.20
C ILE A 332 9.79 -6.56 8.71
N THR A 333 10.49 -7.32 7.87
CA THR A 333 10.25 -7.35 6.42
C THR A 333 9.43 -8.57 6.04
N GLY A 334 8.31 -8.36 5.35
CA GLY A 334 7.48 -9.40 4.75
C GLY A 334 7.65 -9.50 3.24
N THR A 335 7.33 -10.65 2.66
CA THR A 335 7.14 -10.87 1.23
C THR A 335 5.87 -11.68 1.01
N PRO A 336 5.35 -11.78 -0.23
CA PRO A 336 4.20 -12.65 -0.52
C PRO A 336 4.40 -14.12 -0.08
N HIS A 337 5.66 -14.58 0.05
CA HIS A 337 6.00 -15.93 0.46
C HIS A 337 6.07 -16.11 1.99
N GLY A 338 6.23 -15.02 2.76
CA GLY A 338 6.35 -15.01 4.22
C GLY A 338 7.32 -13.94 4.70
N LEU A 339 7.72 -13.98 5.98
CA LEU A 339 8.71 -13.05 6.52
C LEU A 339 10.15 -13.32 6.04
N GLN A 340 10.91 -12.26 5.80
CA GLN A 340 12.38 -12.30 5.63
C GLN A 340 13.11 -12.14 6.98
N GLY A 341 14.41 -12.45 7.03
CA GLY A 341 15.27 -12.43 8.22
C GLY A 341 15.35 -11.05 8.93
N VAL A 342 15.85 -11.02 10.18
CA VAL A 342 15.90 -9.78 10.99
C VAL A 342 17.04 -8.88 10.54
N GLU A 343 16.76 -7.60 10.32
CA GLU A 343 17.76 -6.53 10.33
C GLU A 343 17.70 -5.83 11.69
N THR A 344 18.28 -6.43 12.74
CA THR A 344 18.49 -5.76 14.03
C THR A 344 19.76 -4.92 13.96
N GLY A 345 19.64 -3.60 14.15
CA GLY A 345 20.75 -2.70 14.49
C GLY A 345 21.81 -2.45 13.40
N LYS A 346 21.88 -1.19 12.96
CA LYS A 346 22.88 -0.55 12.07
C LYS A 346 23.00 -1.16 10.67
N GLU A 347 22.44 -0.46 9.68
CA GLU A 347 22.65 -0.78 8.26
C GLU A 347 24.15 -0.97 7.97
N PRO A 348 24.56 -2.06 7.32
CA PRO A 348 25.84 -2.07 6.63
C PRO A 348 25.75 -0.97 5.57
N GLY A 349 26.74 -0.07 5.54
CA GLY A 349 26.87 0.90 4.44
C GLY A 349 26.81 0.19 3.09
N PRO A 350 26.46 0.91 2.00
CA PRO A 350 26.05 0.31 0.73
C PRO A 350 27.05 -0.77 0.30
N GLN A 351 26.67 -2.03 0.48
CA GLN A 351 27.45 -3.14 -0.04
C GLN A 351 27.32 -3.06 -1.55
N GLU A 352 28.47 -2.91 -2.20
CA GLU A 352 28.65 -2.98 -3.63
C GLU A 352 28.04 -4.27 -4.19
N ASP A 353 26.78 -4.20 -4.62
CA ASP A 353 26.22 -5.13 -5.60
C ASP A 353 26.65 -4.67 -7.02
N SER A 354 27.89 -4.22 -7.15
CA SER A 354 28.56 -3.83 -8.40
C SER A 354 29.22 -5.05 -9.05
N ARG A 355 28.47 -6.13 -9.23
CA ARG A 355 28.78 -7.13 -10.27
C ARG A 355 27.66 -7.21 -11.29
N VAL A 356 27.30 -6.04 -11.82
CA VAL A 356 26.84 -5.95 -13.20
C VAL A 356 27.97 -6.47 -14.09
N ARG A 357 27.82 -7.68 -14.63
CA ARG A 357 28.69 -8.20 -15.70
C ARG A 357 28.46 -7.36 -16.96
N LEU A 358 29.16 -6.23 -17.04
CA LEU A 358 29.36 -5.51 -18.28
C LEU A 358 30.36 -6.29 -19.13
N GLY A 359 29.82 -7.00 -20.13
CA GLY A 359 30.49 -7.36 -21.38
C GLY A 359 31.76 -8.21 -21.30
N GLU A 360 31.63 -9.51 -21.51
CA GLU A 360 32.65 -10.28 -22.21
C GLU A 360 32.03 -11.03 -23.41
N LYS A 361 32.57 -10.73 -24.59
CA LYS A 361 32.34 -11.48 -25.83
C LYS A 361 33.01 -12.84 -25.71
N GLY A 362 32.26 -13.91 -25.96
CA GLY A 362 32.86 -15.25 -26.08
C GLY A 362 31.83 -16.36 -26.27
N SER A 363 31.45 -16.60 -27.53
CA SER A 363 31.10 -17.90 -28.13
C SER A 363 30.42 -18.99 -27.28
N ALA A 364 29.19 -19.33 -27.64
CA ALA A 364 28.61 -20.67 -27.42
C ALA A 364 29.48 -21.75 -28.10
N PRO A 365 29.37 -23.04 -27.71
CA PRO A 365 28.29 -23.84 -28.29
C PRO A 365 27.72 -25.00 -27.45
N ALA A 366 26.59 -25.50 -27.97
CA ALA A 366 26.18 -26.90 -28.04
C ALA A 366 25.49 -27.59 -26.85
N VAL A 367 24.16 -27.64 -26.99
CA VAL A 367 23.28 -28.81 -26.81
C VAL A 367 24.01 -30.17 -26.89
N GLN A 368 23.86 -31.01 -25.86
CA GLN A 368 23.96 -32.47 -25.99
C GLN A 368 22.88 -33.22 -25.17
N LYS A 369 22.00 -33.85 -25.95
CA LYS A 369 21.23 -35.11 -25.78
C LYS A 369 21.28 -35.90 -24.45
N LYS A 370 20.08 -36.30 -24.00
CA LYS A 370 19.81 -37.53 -23.22
C LYS A 370 20.30 -38.80 -23.95
N PRO A 371 20.55 -39.91 -23.23
CA PRO A 371 19.62 -41.04 -23.38
C PRO A 371 19.26 -41.82 -22.08
N SER A 372 18.05 -42.40 -22.18
CA SER A 372 17.40 -43.55 -21.52
C SER A 372 18.21 -44.64 -20.78
N ALA A 373 17.66 -45.12 -19.65
CA ALA A 373 17.35 -46.55 -19.32
C ALA A 373 16.67 -46.60 -17.93
N ALA A 374 15.40 -46.98 -17.78
CA ALA A 374 14.83 -48.34 -17.72
C ALA A 374 15.02 -49.05 -16.35
N GLY A 375 13.92 -49.10 -15.58
CA GLY A 375 13.45 -50.26 -14.80
C GLY A 375 14.13 -50.61 -13.48
N VAL A 376 13.36 -50.54 -12.39
CA VAL A 376 12.93 -51.69 -11.54
C VAL A 376 12.49 -51.14 -10.16
N GLU A 377 11.18 -51.13 -9.91
CA GLU A 377 10.60 -51.22 -8.56
C GLU A 377 10.80 -52.64 -8.03
N PRO A 378 10.91 -52.89 -6.70
CA PRO A 378 9.68 -53.31 -6.02
C PRO A 378 9.57 -53.06 -4.49
N VAL A 379 8.33 -53.24 -4.05
CA VAL A 379 7.82 -53.70 -2.72
C VAL A 379 7.60 -52.65 -1.63
N GLN A 380 6.30 -52.37 -1.44
CA GLN A 380 5.69 -51.92 -0.21
C GLN A 380 5.71 -53.02 0.86
N THR A 381 6.10 -52.67 2.09
CA THR A 381 5.82 -53.48 3.28
C THR A 381 5.03 -52.64 4.27
N LYS A 382 3.77 -53.02 4.47
CA LYS A 382 2.88 -52.50 5.51
C LYS A 382 3.39 -52.93 6.88
N SER A 383 3.53 -52.00 7.82
CA SER A 383 3.57 -52.29 9.24
C SER A 383 2.44 -51.52 9.94
N GLN A 384 1.54 -52.30 10.53
CA GLN A 384 0.46 -51.88 11.42
C GLN A 384 1.05 -51.35 12.73
N GLN A 385 0.49 -50.26 13.26
CA GLN A 385 0.55 -50.00 14.69
C GLN A 385 -0.79 -49.49 15.23
N GLN A 386 -1.41 -50.44 15.93
CA GLN A 386 -2.43 -50.42 16.97
C GLN A 386 -3.02 -49.08 17.44
N GLN A 387 -4.35 -49.02 17.30
CA GLN A 387 -5.25 -48.18 18.07
C GLN A 387 -5.27 -48.60 19.54
N ALA A 388 -5.16 -47.64 20.45
CA ALA A 388 -5.58 -47.77 21.84
C ALA A 388 -6.84 -46.90 22.05
N SER A 389 -7.89 -47.56 22.53
CA SER A 389 -9.22 -47.06 22.81
C SER A 389 -9.27 -46.32 24.15
N SER A 390 -9.88 -45.12 24.19
CA SER A 390 -10.49 -44.57 25.40
C SER A 390 -11.90 -44.06 25.09
N ALA A 391 -12.86 -44.47 25.92
CA ALA A 391 -14.28 -44.22 25.75
C ALA A 391 -14.69 -42.75 26.08
N PRO A 392 -15.79 -42.25 25.52
CA PRO A 392 -16.13 -40.83 25.49
C PRO A 392 -16.90 -40.35 26.75
N LEU A 393 -16.60 -39.12 27.17
CA LEU A 393 -17.37 -38.35 28.16
C LEU A 393 -18.67 -37.80 27.54
N PRO A 394 -19.75 -37.62 28.34
CA PRO A 394 -21.07 -37.22 27.84
C PRO A 394 -21.10 -35.79 27.29
N PRO A 395 -22.00 -35.49 26.31
CA PRO A 395 -22.02 -34.21 25.62
C PRO A 395 -22.51 -33.07 26.52
N ARG A 396 -21.71 -31.98 26.56
CA ARG A 396 -22.11 -30.68 27.11
C ARG A 396 -23.20 -30.07 26.22
N ALA A 397 -24.23 -29.50 26.84
CA ALA A 397 -25.32 -28.79 26.17
C ALA A 397 -24.78 -27.68 25.23
N PRO A 398 -25.44 -27.42 24.09
CA PRO A 398 -24.95 -26.46 23.11
C PRO A 398 -24.97 -25.04 23.68
N GLU A 399 -23.78 -24.49 23.84
CA GLU A 399 -23.55 -23.07 24.08
C GLU A 399 -24.02 -22.31 22.84
N VAL A 400 -25.06 -21.49 22.97
CA VAL A 400 -25.55 -20.61 21.91
C VAL A 400 -24.50 -19.52 21.71
N LYS A 401 -23.58 -19.75 20.77
CA LYS A 401 -22.63 -18.74 20.31
C LYS A 401 -23.43 -17.62 19.64
N PRO A 402 -23.37 -16.36 20.11
CA PRO A 402 -23.95 -15.25 19.35
C PRO A 402 -23.26 -15.22 17.98
N GLY A 403 -24.06 -15.28 16.92
CA GLY A 403 -23.56 -15.25 15.55
C GLY A 403 -22.83 -13.94 15.23
N PRO A 404 -21.93 -13.95 14.24
CA PRO A 404 -21.18 -12.77 13.84
C PRO A 404 -22.13 -11.66 13.38
N LEU A 405 -21.86 -10.43 13.84
CA LEU A 405 -22.66 -9.26 13.50
C LEU A 405 -22.31 -8.77 12.09
N ILE A 406 -23.33 -8.70 11.24
CA ILE A 406 -23.23 -8.44 9.80
C ILE A 406 -23.47 -6.95 9.54
N PHE A 407 -22.56 -6.30 8.83
CA PHE A 407 -22.72 -4.90 8.43
C PHE A 407 -22.28 -4.56 7.01
N GLU A 408 -23.01 -3.66 6.35
CA GLU A 408 -22.74 -3.19 4.99
C GLU A 408 -21.86 -1.92 4.97
N VAL A 409 -20.83 -1.88 4.12
CA VAL A 409 -20.05 -0.69 3.79
C VAL A 409 -20.75 -0.04 2.61
N GLU A 410 -21.55 0.98 2.89
CA GLU A 410 -22.09 1.82 1.81
C GLU A 410 -20.93 2.57 1.11
N PRO A 411 -20.90 2.58 -0.24
CA PRO A 411 -19.94 3.37 -0.97
C PRO A 411 -20.15 4.85 -0.66
N VAL A 412 -19.09 5.53 -0.21
CA VAL A 412 -19.15 6.96 0.07
C VAL A 412 -19.21 7.70 -1.27
N PRO A 413 -20.25 8.52 -1.54
CA PRO A 413 -20.27 9.34 -2.73
C PRO A 413 -19.10 10.32 -2.69
N LEU A 414 -18.37 10.41 -3.80
CA LEU A 414 -17.25 11.34 -3.94
C LEU A 414 -17.71 12.77 -3.59
N PRO A 415 -17.05 13.48 -2.65
CA PRO A 415 -17.35 14.89 -2.45
C PRO A 415 -17.10 15.64 -3.76
N ALA A 416 -18.02 16.53 -4.12
CA ALA A 416 -17.86 17.39 -5.28
C ALA A 416 -16.54 18.16 -5.12
N ALA A 417 -15.61 17.98 -6.06
CA ALA A 417 -14.39 18.76 -6.10
C ALA A 417 -14.76 20.24 -5.99
N HIS A 418 -14.12 20.96 -5.05
CA HIS A 418 -14.18 22.41 -5.05
C HIS A 418 -13.74 22.89 -6.42
N SER A 419 -14.68 23.38 -7.22
CA SER A 419 -14.43 23.93 -8.54
C SER A 419 -13.66 25.24 -8.39
N GLN A 420 -12.34 25.16 -8.22
CA GLN A 420 -11.49 26.28 -8.60
C GLN A 420 -11.62 26.45 -10.11
N GLY A 421 -12.00 27.66 -10.51
CA GLY A 421 -12.47 27.98 -11.85
C GLY A 421 -11.60 27.41 -12.96
N GLN A 422 -12.25 26.78 -13.93
CA GLN A 422 -11.64 26.36 -15.18
C GLN A 422 -10.98 27.56 -15.87
N ALA A 423 -9.68 27.73 -15.70
CA ALA A 423 -8.89 28.56 -16.58
C ALA A 423 -8.83 27.83 -17.93
N SER A 424 -9.48 28.41 -18.95
CA SER A 424 -9.59 27.81 -20.28
C SER A 424 -8.20 27.65 -20.91
N CYS A 425 -7.85 26.43 -21.33
CA CYS A 425 -6.60 26.13 -22.04
C CYS A 425 -6.58 26.58 -23.52
N TRP A 426 -7.53 27.41 -23.95
CA TRP A 426 -7.63 27.90 -25.33
C TRP A 426 -6.48 28.81 -25.82
N PRO A 427 -5.71 29.53 -24.98
CA PRO A 427 -4.59 30.34 -25.48
C PRO A 427 -3.37 29.51 -25.92
N ALA A 428 -3.16 28.31 -25.36
CA ALA A 428 -1.98 27.49 -25.64
C ALA A 428 -2.04 26.77 -27.00
N VAL A 429 -3.25 26.47 -27.48
CA VAL A 429 -3.46 25.84 -28.80
C VAL A 429 -3.31 26.84 -29.95
N GLY A 430 -3.66 28.12 -29.73
CA GLY A 430 -3.52 29.17 -30.74
C GLY A 430 -2.07 29.55 -31.07
N VAL A 431 -1.18 29.50 -30.09
CA VAL A 431 0.25 29.84 -30.28
C VAL A 431 0.99 28.74 -31.06
N LEU A 432 0.58 27.48 -30.91
CA LEU A 432 1.20 26.35 -31.63
C LEU A 432 0.83 26.33 -33.13
N LEU A 433 -0.37 26.78 -33.49
CA LEU A 433 -0.84 26.88 -34.89
C LEU A 433 -0.26 28.09 -35.62
N ALA A 434 -0.01 29.21 -34.92
CA ALA A 434 0.60 30.39 -35.52
C ALA A 434 2.08 30.19 -35.91
N LEU A 435 2.83 29.38 -35.15
CA LEU A 435 4.23 29.07 -35.45
C LEU A 435 4.42 28.14 -36.66
N LEU A 436 3.40 27.35 -37.01
CA LEU A 436 3.43 26.50 -38.20
C LEU A 436 3.04 27.26 -39.49
N ALA A 437 2.29 28.36 -39.38
CA ALA A 437 1.82 29.14 -40.54
C ALA A 437 2.83 30.20 -41.05
N VAL A 438 3.79 30.63 -40.24
CA VAL A 438 4.73 31.73 -40.60
C VAL A 438 6.02 31.22 -41.28
N GLY A 439 6.32 29.92 -41.22
CA GLY A 439 7.59 29.36 -41.72
C GLY A 439 7.59 28.80 -43.15
N GLY A 440 6.45 28.74 -43.85
CA GLY A 440 6.31 27.87 -45.02
C GLY A 440 5.58 28.48 -46.22
N ALA A 441 6.11 29.54 -46.83
CA ALA A 441 5.62 29.96 -48.16
C ALA A 441 6.57 30.78 -49.06
N LYS A 442 7.74 31.26 -48.59
CA LYS A 442 8.58 32.18 -49.42
C LYS A 442 10.02 31.75 -49.72
N GLY A 443 10.49 30.60 -49.24
CA GLY A 443 11.89 30.16 -49.47
C GLY A 443 12.12 29.16 -50.62
N LEU A 444 11.07 28.52 -51.16
CA LEU A 444 11.24 27.32 -52.00
C LEU A 444 11.17 27.55 -53.52
N LEU A 445 10.96 28.80 -53.99
CA LEU A 445 10.83 29.10 -55.42
C LEU A 445 12.03 29.85 -56.03
N GLN A 446 13.07 30.17 -55.25
CA GLN A 446 14.22 30.94 -55.75
C GLN A 446 15.52 30.13 -55.91
N HIS A 447 15.55 28.86 -55.47
CA HIS A 447 16.76 28.03 -55.55
C HIS A 447 16.77 26.99 -56.70
N ARG A 448 15.83 27.10 -57.65
CA ARG A 448 15.70 26.18 -58.81
C ARG A 448 16.28 26.74 -60.12
N ARG A 449 17.07 27.82 -60.08
CA ARG A 449 17.69 28.45 -61.28
C ARG A 449 19.22 28.45 -61.34
N GLU A 450 19.94 27.88 -60.36
CA GLU A 450 21.42 27.98 -60.32
C GLU A 450 22.19 26.65 -60.32
N PHE A 451 21.56 25.49 -60.54
CA PHE A 451 22.30 24.22 -60.71
C PHE A 451 21.99 23.52 -62.04
N GLY A 452 21.80 24.31 -63.10
CA GLY A 452 21.93 23.84 -64.48
C GLY A 452 23.32 24.19 -64.99
N GLN A 453 24.31 23.33 -64.75
CA GLN A 453 25.54 23.10 -65.54
C GLN A 453 26.58 22.34 -64.70
N MET A 454 26.77 21.05 -64.98
CA MET A 454 28.07 20.43 -65.35
C MET A 454 27.95 18.90 -65.44
N HIS A 455 28.65 18.36 -66.43
CA HIS A 455 28.59 17.01 -67.00
C HIS A 455 29.36 15.93 -66.21
N PRO A 456 29.23 14.62 -66.58
CA PRO A 456 29.58 13.46 -65.76
C PRO A 456 30.99 12.89 -66.04
N ILE A 457 31.61 12.23 -65.06
CA ILE A 457 32.67 11.18 -65.09
C ILE A 457 32.69 10.62 -63.64
N GLY A 458 32.79 9.34 -63.27
CA GLY A 458 33.10 8.08 -63.93
C GLY A 458 33.74 7.16 -62.87
N PHE A 459 33.19 5.94 -62.71
CA PHE A 459 33.58 4.80 -61.86
C PHE A 459 33.53 4.93 -60.33
#